data_AF-A0A357AP83-F1
#
_entry.id   AF-A0A357AP83-F1
#
_cell.length_a   1.000
_cell.length_b   1.000
_cell.length_c   1.000
_cell.angle_alpha   90.00
_cell.angle_beta   90.00
_cell.angle_gamma   90.00
#
_symmetry.space_group_name_H-M   'P 1'
#
loop_
_entity.id
_entity.type
_entity.pdbx_description
1 polymer ?
#
loop_
_entity_poly.entity_id
_entity_poly.type
_entity_poly.pdbx_seq_one_letter_code
_entity_poly.pdbx_strand_id
1 'polypeptide(L)'
;MNYRMVFYIIGYILRIEGGAMLLPALTGWIYLEEEGIAYVIAAGICLFAGTLLTIKKPKNTSIFAKEGFVITSLSWIALSIFGALPML
;
A
#
# COMPACT_ATOMS: atom_id res chain seq x y z
N MET A 1 15.86 5.98 16.01
CA MET A 1 15.27 5.45 14.76
C MET A 1 13.82 5.86 14.73
N ASN A 2 13.42 6.61 13.73
CA ASN A 2 12.11 7.23 13.60
C ASN A 2 11.11 6.23 13.00
N TYR A 3 10.72 5.24 13.80
CA TYR A 3 9.77 4.19 13.38
C TYR A 3 8.46 4.77 12.86
N ARG A 4 8.01 5.92 13.40
CA ARG A 4 6.81 6.60 12.92
C ARG A 4 6.94 7.08 11.48
N MET A 5 8.11 7.61 11.08
CA MET A 5 8.36 8.01 9.69
C MET A 5 8.43 6.81 8.74
N VAL A 6 9.03 5.69 9.20
CA VAL A 6 9.08 4.44 8.43
C VAL A 6 7.68 3.93 8.10
N PHE A 7 6.82 3.74 9.11
CA PHE A 7 5.44 3.29 8.90
C PHE A 7 4.60 4.30 8.12
N TYR A 8 4.85 5.60 8.28
CA TYR A 8 4.18 6.64 7.51
C TYR A 8 4.48 6.52 6.02
N ILE A 9 5.74 6.26 5.63
CA ILE A 9 6.11 6.05 4.22
C ILE A 9 5.52 4.76 3.68
N ILE A 10 5.58 3.66 4.45
CA ILE A 10 4.93 2.40 4.05
C ILE A 10 3.43 2.61 3.81
N GLY A 11 2.76 3.40 4.66
CA GLY A 11 1.36 3.75 4.46
C GLY A 11 1.09 4.52 3.16
N TYR A 12 1.99 5.40 2.73
CA TYR A 12 1.89 6.03 1.40
C TYR A 12 2.05 5.04 0.27
N ILE A 13 2.99 4.11 0.39
CA ILE A 13 3.23 3.07 -0.62
C ILE A 13 1.98 2.20 -0.78
N LEU A 14 1.36 1.76 0.33
CA LEU A 14 0.10 1.01 0.29
C LEU A 14 -1.06 1.80 -0.33
N ARG A 15 -1.10 3.12 -0.13
CA ARG A 15 -2.11 3.96 -0.77
C ARG A 15 -1.91 4.05 -2.28
N ILE A 16 -0.66 4.15 -2.73
CA ILE A 16 -0.32 4.15 -4.16
C ILE A 16 -0.64 2.79 -4.76
N GLU A 17 -0.29 1.69 -4.08
CA GLU A 17 -0.60 0.33 -4.50
C GLU A 17 -2.11 0.10 -4.61
N GLY A 18 -2.88 0.45 -3.56
CA GLY A 18 -4.34 0.35 -3.60
C GLY A 18 -4.97 1.20 -4.71
N GLY A 19 -4.44 2.39 -4.96
CA GLY A 19 -4.84 3.22 -6.11
C GLY A 19 -4.50 2.57 -7.45
N ALA A 20 -3.33 1.94 -7.57
CA ALA A 20 -2.91 1.24 -8.77
C ALA A 20 -3.77 0.00 -9.05
N MET A 21 -4.25 -0.70 -8.01
CA MET A 21 -5.18 -1.83 -8.12
C MET A 21 -6.58 -1.44 -8.64
N LEU A 22 -6.94 -0.16 -8.60
CA LEU A 22 -8.19 0.29 -9.23
C LEU A 22 -8.13 0.23 -10.77
N LEU A 23 -6.92 0.24 -11.37
CA LEU A 23 -6.76 0.07 -12.81
C LEU A 23 -7.19 -1.33 -13.28
N PRO A 24 -6.66 -2.44 -12.75
CA PRO A 24 -7.13 -3.78 -13.11
C PRO A 24 -8.59 -4.03 -12.68
N ALA A 25 -9.06 -3.42 -11.59
CA ALA A 25 -10.48 -3.46 -11.24
C ALA A 25 -11.37 -2.82 -12.32
N LEU A 26 -10.96 -1.66 -12.85
CA LEU A 26 -11.67 -0.98 -13.94
C LEU A 26 -11.62 -1.80 -15.22
N THR A 27 -10.49 -2.42 -15.56
CA THR A 27 -10.42 -3.30 -16.73
C THR A 27 -11.33 -4.51 -16.56
N GLY A 28 -11.33 -5.16 -15.37
CA GLY A 28 -12.23 -6.27 -15.09
C GLY A 28 -13.69 -5.89 -15.26
N TRP A 29 -14.07 -4.68 -14.83
CA TRP A 29 -15.42 -4.17 -15.06
C TRP A 29 -15.74 -3.93 -16.56
N ILE A 30 -14.81 -3.36 -17.33
CA ILE A 30 -14.99 -3.13 -18.78
C ILE A 30 -15.18 -4.46 -19.53
N TYR A 31 -14.40 -5.48 -19.16
CA TYR A 31 -14.45 -6.80 -19.80
C TYR A 31 -15.50 -7.75 -19.20
N LEU A 32 -16.28 -7.30 -18.19
CA LEU A 32 -17.29 -8.10 -17.47
C LEU A 32 -16.71 -9.35 -16.77
N GLU A 33 -15.47 -9.24 -16.29
CA GLU A 33 -14.77 -10.29 -15.55
C GLU A 33 -15.09 -10.20 -14.05
N GLU A 34 -15.43 -11.32 -13.43
CA GLU A 34 -15.70 -11.39 -11.97
C GLU A 34 -14.46 -11.09 -11.12
N GLU A 35 -13.26 -11.35 -11.68
CA GLU A 35 -11.94 -11.04 -11.11
C GLU A 35 -11.81 -9.56 -10.69
N GLY A 36 -12.51 -8.65 -11.38
CA GLY A 36 -12.51 -7.23 -11.04
C GLY A 36 -12.94 -6.94 -9.60
N ILE A 37 -13.82 -7.77 -9.03
CA ILE A 37 -14.29 -7.62 -7.64
C ILE A 37 -13.15 -7.89 -6.65
N ALA A 38 -12.29 -8.88 -6.91
CA ALA A 38 -11.15 -9.19 -6.06
C ALA A 38 -10.17 -8.01 -5.98
N TYR A 39 -9.91 -7.36 -7.12
CA TYR A 39 -9.10 -6.14 -7.17
C TYR A 39 -9.74 -4.95 -6.43
N VAL A 40 -11.07 -4.80 -6.46
CA VAL A 40 -11.77 -3.75 -5.68
C VAL A 40 -11.61 -3.99 -4.18
N ILE A 41 -11.79 -5.23 -3.72
CA ILE A 41 -11.64 -5.60 -2.31
C ILE A 41 -10.20 -5.39 -1.86
N ALA A 42 -9.22 -5.87 -2.64
CA ALA A 42 -7.79 -5.67 -2.37
C ALA A 42 -7.43 -4.18 -2.32
N ALA A 43 -7.89 -3.39 -3.28
CA ALA A 43 -7.70 -1.93 -3.29
C ALA A 43 -8.28 -1.27 -2.02
N GLY A 44 -9.48 -1.68 -1.61
CA GLY A 44 -10.11 -1.21 -0.37
C GLY A 44 -9.28 -1.51 0.88
N ILE A 45 -8.75 -2.74 0.99
CA ILE A 45 -7.89 -3.16 2.11
C ILE A 45 -6.59 -2.35 2.12
N CYS A 46 -5.91 -2.20 0.97
CA CYS A 46 -4.68 -1.43 0.83
C CYS A 46 -4.88 0.04 1.19
N LEU A 47 -5.95 0.66 0.69
CA LEU A 47 -6.28 2.05 0.99
C LEU A 47 -6.64 2.24 2.47
N PHE A 48 -7.40 1.31 3.06
CA PHE A 48 -7.74 1.37 4.48
C PHE A 48 -6.49 1.23 5.37
N ALA A 49 -5.66 0.22 5.12
CA ALA A 49 -4.41 -0.01 5.85
C ALA A 49 -3.43 1.15 5.69
N GLY A 50 -3.24 1.63 4.45
CA GLY A 50 -2.36 2.76 4.16
C GLY A 50 -2.86 4.07 4.76
N THR A 51 -4.18 4.28 4.82
CA THR A 51 -4.77 5.43 5.51
C THR A 51 -4.53 5.32 7.01
N LEU A 52 -4.78 4.16 7.63
CA LEU A 52 -4.55 3.95 9.07
C LEU A 52 -3.11 4.28 9.49
N LEU A 53 -2.14 3.89 8.67
CA LEU A 53 -0.72 4.18 8.88
C LEU A 53 -0.34 5.66 8.65
N THR A 54 -1.09 6.37 7.80
CA THR A 54 -0.82 7.78 7.47
C THR A 54 -1.60 8.80 8.31
N ILE A 55 -2.60 8.39 9.11
CA ILE A 55 -3.40 9.30 9.97
C ILE A 55 -2.52 10.14 10.90
N LYS A 56 -1.51 9.54 11.53
CA LYS A 56 -0.64 10.22 12.48
C LYS A 56 0.64 10.69 11.81
N LYS A 57 0.59 11.88 11.21
CA LYS A 57 1.79 12.51 10.63
C LYS A 57 2.90 12.62 11.70
N PRO A 58 4.11 12.09 11.42
CA PRO A 58 5.22 12.16 12.37
C PRO A 58 5.69 13.61 12.53
N LYS A 59 5.96 14.01 13.78
CA LYS A 59 6.47 15.36 14.12
C LYS A 59 7.89 15.59 13.62
N ASN A 60 8.68 14.52 13.53
CA ASN A 60 10.03 14.55 13.00
C ASN A 60 10.04 13.88 11.62
N THR A 61 10.40 14.62 10.58
CA THR A 61 10.47 14.16 9.19
C THR A 61 11.92 13.93 8.73
N SER A 62 12.91 14.04 9.61
CA SER A 62 14.29 13.70 9.28
C SER A 62 14.38 12.20 9.00
N ILE A 63 14.85 11.84 7.81
CA ILE A 63 15.16 10.47 7.41
C ILE A 63 16.66 10.31 7.39
N PHE A 64 17.17 9.36 8.17
CA PHE A 64 18.57 8.95 8.15
C PHE A 64 18.75 7.72 7.24
N ALA A 65 19.97 7.48 6.75
CA ALA A 65 20.26 6.39 5.82
C ALA A 65 19.77 5.00 6.32
N LYS A 66 19.94 4.72 7.63
CA LYS A 66 19.44 3.49 8.27
C LYS A 66 17.92 3.31 8.11
N GLU A 67 17.15 4.39 8.21
CA GLU A 67 15.70 4.34 8.04
C GLU A 67 15.34 4.12 6.58
N GLY A 68 16.07 4.73 5.64
CA GLY A 68 15.92 4.48 4.21
C GLY A 68 16.06 3.00 3.84
N PHE A 69 17.11 2.32 4.32
CA PHE A 69 17.29 0.89 4.06
C PHE A 69 16.14 0.03 4.60
N VAL A 70 15.66 0.34 5.80
CA VAL A 70 14.53 -0.37 6.41
C VAL A 70 13.22 -0.12 5.65
N ILE A 71 12.99 1.12 5.22
CA ILE A 71 11.82 1.48 4.41
C ILE A 71 11.83 0.66 3.13
N THR A 72 12.94 0.62 2.40
CA THR A 72 13.01 -0.10 1.12
C THR A 72 12.69 -1.58 1.29
N SER A 73 13.31 -2.26 2.26
CA SER A 73 13.07 -3.70 2.47
C SER A 73 11.65 -4.01 2.92
N LEU A 74 11.11 -3.23 3.87
CA LEU A 74 9.73 -3.41 4.33
C LEU A 74 8.71 -3.06 3.24
N SER A 75 9.01 -2.11 2.36
CA SER A 75 8.14 -1.75 1.25
C SER A 75 7.98 -2.91 0.29
N TRP A 76 9.06 -3.61 -0.07
CA TRP A 76 8.97 -4.81 -0.91
C TRP A 76 8.17 -5.93 -0.25
N ILE A 77 8.37 -6.15 1.05
CA ILE A 77 7.60 -7.17 1.78
C ILE A 77 6.11 -6.80 1.80
N ALA A 78 5.78 -5.54 2.07
CA ALA A 78 4.40 -5.06 2.08
C ALA A 78 3.76 -5.22 0.69
N LEU A 79 4.38 -4.69 -0.36
CA LEU A 79 3.89 -4.80 -1.75
C LEU A 79 3.67 -6.26 -2.16
N SER A 80 4.53 -7.19 -1.77
CA SER A 80 4.34 -8.62 -2.09
C SER A 80 3.14 -9.23 -1.36
N ILE A 81 2.92 -8.87 -0.09
CA ILE A 81 1.80 -9.39 0.70
C ILE A 81 0.47 -8.83 0.18
N PHE A 82 0.40 -7.51 -0.03
CA PHE A 82 -0.81 -6.85 -0.48
C PHE A 82 -1.09 -7.12 -1.96
N GLY A 83 -0.06 -7.15 -2.80
CA GLY A 83 -0.16 -7.53 -4.22
C GLY A 83 -0.66 -8.95 -4.47
N ALA A 84 -0.51 -9.86 -3.50
CA ALA A 84 -1.06 -11.21 -3.57
C ALA A 84 -2.54 -11.31 -3.21
N LEU A 85 -3.12 -10.31 -2.52
CA LEU A 85 -4.53 -10.31 -2.11
C LEU A 85 -5.54 -10.55 -3.24
N PRO A 86 -5.46 -9.93 -4.43
CA PRO A 86 -6.44 -10.17 -5.48
C PRO A 86 -6.34 -11.57 -6.10
N MET A 87 -5.25 -12.31 -5.84
CA MET A 87 -5.05 -13.67 -6.36
C MET A 87 -5.46 -14.78 -5.37
N LEU A 88 -5.91 -14.41 -4.16
CA LEU A 88 -6.39 -15.33 -3.13
C LEU A 88 -7.89 -15.57 -3.26
#